data_AF-A0A3S2W0X7-F1
#
_entry.id   AF-A0A3S2W0X7-F1
#
_cell.length_a   1.000
_cell.length_b   1.000
_cell.length_c   1.000
_cell.angle_alpha   90.00
_cell.angle_beta   90.00
_cell.angle_gamma   90.00
#
_symmetry.space_group_name_H-M   'P 1'
#
loop_
_entity.id
_entity.type
_entity.pdbx_description
1 polymer ?
#
loop_
_entity_poly.entity_id
_entity_poly.type
_entity_poly.pdbx_seq_one_letter_code
_entity_poly.pdbx_strand_id
1 'polypeptide(L)'
;MNIYSIYEASQKLTTSPKTLKQWENKFKEILIIPRTKNGARFYTDKELSLLLEVKNLYKEKKNTTEVKKTLSMILQPKEVKAEKQVEQAEGNAELETAANEIQVIEPEELVKKIDRIAEDGTQLQALMSSLEAYKQDFLHEVKQEIRNGIKQEVLESITTEIQAGKSETIEKLSTAFSEHQDAAKEDIEQISELVHTSTQKTTEDYTAIKHNIKKLSDLSKAERKTYSKQWTASTTSTKEIKSMVEHLSKSNTEINKTVEQLHKNDRILMEALRMEREQLNKEIKDREKSFQELVQSFRQTAVAEPPKKTWWKIWHK
;
A
#
# COMPACT_ATOMS: atom_id res chain seq x y z
N MET A 1 -8.90 -2.88 -0.37
CA MET A 1 -8.53 -1.50 -0.74
C MET A 1 -7.42 -1.09 0.21
N ASN A 2 -6.20 -0.92 -0.32
CA ASN A 2 -5.07 -0.58 0.53
C ASN A 2 -5.08 0.92 0.82
N ILE A 3 -4.73 1.29 2.05
CA ILE A 3 -4.69 2.67 2.51
C ILE A 3 -3.23 3.00 2.77
N TYR A 4 -2.78 4.11 2.20
CA TYR A 4 -1.41 4.58 2.28
C TYR A 4 -1.36 5.94 2.98
N SER A 5 -0.36 6.13 3.83
CA SER A 5 0.01 7.43 4.38
C SER A 5 0.69 8.31 3.32
N ILE A 6 0.82 9.61 3.61
CA ILE A 6 1.56 10.54 2.72
C ILE A 6 3.02 10.10 2.50
N TYR A 7 3.62 9.45 3.50
CA TYR A 7 4.98 8.95 3.40
C TYR A 7 5.05 7.74 2.46
N GLU A 8 4.16 6.77 2.62
CA GLU A 8 4.09 5.60 1.73
C GLU A 8 3.73 6.00 0.29
N ALA A 9 2.81 6.96 0.12
CA ALA A 9 2.47 7.53 -1.17
C ALA A 9 3.68 8.23 -1.82
N SER A 10 4.47 8.97 -1.03
CA SER A 10 5.69 9.64 -1.51
C SER A 10 6.74 8.66 -2.01
N GLN A 11 6.90 7.53 -1.33
CA GLN A 11 7.83 6.46 -1.72
C GLN A 11 7.36 5.77 -3.01
N LYS A 12 6.08 5.40 -3.07
CA LYS A 12 5.49 4.77 -4.27
C LYS A 12 5.55 5.64 -5.51
N LEU A 13 5.33 6.95 -5.35
CA LEU A 13 5.36 7.90 -6.45
C LEU A 13 6.76 8.48 -6.68
N THR A 14 7.79 8.12 -5.89
CA THR A 14 9.14 8.72 -5.96
C THR A 14 9.09 10.25 -6.01
N THR A 15 8.22 10.86 -5.20
CA THR A 15 7.96 12.31 -5.22
C THR A 15 7.89 12.80 -3.79
N SER A 16 8.47 13.98 -3.49
CA SER A 16 8.52 14.46 -2.10
C SER A 16 7.12 14.69 -1.50
N PRO A 17 6.91 14.46 -0.18
CA PRO A 17 5.66 14.77 0.49
C PRO A 17 5.21 16.24 0.34
N LYS A 18 6.17 17.16 0.19
CA LYS A 18 5.91 18.59 -0.04
C LYS A 18 5.27 18.81 -1.41
N THR A 19 5.76 18.13 -2.44
CA THR A 19 5.22 18.20 -3.80
C THR A 19 3.80 17.63 -3.86
N LEU A 20 3.53 16.52 -3.17
CA LEU A 20 2.18 15.94 -3.10
C LEU A 20 1.17 16.91 -2.46
N LYS A 21 1.57 17.63 -1.40
CA LYS A 21 0.73 18.71 -0.79
C LYS A 21 0.55 19.90 -1.73
N GLN A 22 1.57 20.24 -2.53
CA GLN A 22 1.45 21.31 -3.52
C GLN A 22 0.47 20.92 -4.63
N TRP A 23 0.49 19.67 -5.09
CA TRP A 23 -0.46 19.17 -6.09
C TRP A 23 -1.89 19.11 -5.52
N GLU A 24 -2.08 18.65 -4.29
CA GLU A 24 -3.38 18.74 -3.58
C GLU A 24 -3.92 20.17 -3.60
N ASN A 25 -3.08 21.16 -3.31
CA ASN A 25 -3.52 22.55 -3.26
C ASN A 25 -3.80 23.14 -4.66
N LYS A 26 -2.95 22.81 -5.65
CA LYS A 26 -3.11 23.28 -7.04
C LYS A 26 -4.32 22.68 -7.74
N PHE A 27 -4.68 21.44 -7.41
CA PHE A 27 -5.76 20.70 -8.04
C PHE A 27 -6.91 20.44 -7.08
N LYS A 28 -7.12 21.29 -6.06
CA LYS A 28 -8.10 21.08 -4.98
C LYS A 28 -9.54 20.82 -5.47
N GLU A 29 -9.89 21.31 -6.66
CA GLU A 29 -11.20 21.10 -7.30
C GLU A 29 -11.35 19.74 -7.99
N ILE A 30 -10.24 19.04 -8.29
CA ILE A 30 -10.21 17.80 -9.07
C ILE A 30 -9.67 16.63 -8.24
N LEU A 31 -8.62 16.89 -7.46
CA LEU A 31 -7.93 15.94 -6.62
C LEU A 31 -8.33 16.15 -5.15
N ILE A 32 -9.37 15.45 -4.71
CA ILE A 32 -9.82 15.47 -3.32
C ILE A 32 -9.14 14.31 -2.58
N ILE A 33 -8.16 14.62 -1.73
CA ILE A 33 -7.49 13.61 -0.90
C ILE A 33 -8.32 13.34 0.35
N PRO A 34 -8.77 12.09 0.57
CA PRO A 34 -9.60 11.76 1.72
C PRO A 34 -8.82 11.85 3.03
N ARG A 35 -9.54 12.14 4.13
CA ARG A 35 -8.98 12.33 5.47
C ARG A 35 -9.59 11.38 6.47
N THR A 36 -8.78 10.93 7.42
CA THR A 36 -9.24 10.12 8.54
C THR A 36 -10.06 10.95 9.51
N LYS A 37 -10.74 10.30 10.46
CA LYS A 37 -11.48 10.98 11.54
C LYS A 37 -10.61 11.96 12.35
N ASN A 38 -9.30 11.74 12.37
CA ASN A 38 -8.30 12.59 13.04
C ASN A 38 -7.73 13.69 12.13
N GLY A 39 -8.29 13.86 10.91
CA GLY A 39 -7.86 14.88 9.94
C GLY A 39 -6.58 14.56 9.15
N ALA A 40 -5.99 13.37 9.35
CA ALA A 40 -4.80 12.93 8.64
C ALA A 40 -5.14 12.48 7.20
N ARG A 41 -4.29 12.81 6.24
CA ARG A 41 -4.46 12.42 4.82
C ARG A 41 -4.20 10.94 4.64
N PHE A 42 -5.04 10.28 3.88
CA PHE A 42 -4.78 8.93 3.42
C PHE A 42 -5.02 8.83 1.91
N TYR A 43 -4.31 7.91 1.27
CA TYR A 43 -4.33 7.71 -0.18
C TYR A 43 -4.75 6.27 -0.44
N THR A 44 -5.65 6.07 -1.39
CA THR A 44 -6.01 4.75 -1.90
C THR A 44 -5.41 4.58 -3.30
N ASP A 45 -5.60 3.40 -3.88
CA ASP A 45 -5.07 3.09 -5.22
C ASP A 45 -5.59 4.08 -6.29
N LYS A 46 -6.80 4.64 -6.10
CA LYS A 46 -7.38 5.63 -7.01
C LYS A 46 -6.64 6.96 -6.98
N GLU A 47 -6.41 7.53 -5.79
CA GLU A 47 -5.70 8.81 -5.67
C GLU A 47 -4.23 8.66 -6.07
N LEU A 48 -3.61 7.51 -5.80
CA LEU A 48 -2.26 7.22 -6.27
C LEU A 48 -2.17 7.18 -7.80
N SER A 49 -3.15 6.58 -8.47
CA SER A 49 -3.20 6.55 -9.95
C SER A 49 -3.30 7.96 -10.54
N LEU A 50 -4.19 8.80 -9.99
CA LEU A 50 -4.33 10.20 -10.44
C LEU A 50 -3.06 11.01 -10.19
N LEU A 51 -2.40 10.81 -9.04
CA LEU A 51 -1.14 11.47 -8.73
C LEU A 51 0.03 10.99 -9.62
N LEU A 52 0.02 9.72 -10.02
CA LEU A 52 0.97 9.18 -11.00
C LEU A 52 0.78 9.84 -12.36
N GLU A 53 -0.46 10.04 -12.77
CA GLU A 53 -0.78 10.73 -14.02
C GLU A 53 -0.38 12.20 -13.98
N VAL A 54 -0.68 12.92 -12.89
CA VAL A 54 -0.17 14.29 -12.65
C VAL A 54 1.35 14.32 -12.81
N LYS A 55 2.06 13.34 -12.22
CA LYS A 55 3.52 13.23 -12.32
C LYS A 55 3.98 13.04 -13.77
N ASN A 56 3.33 12.18 -14.54
CA ASN A 56 3.66 11.92 -15.93
C ASN A 56 3.43 13.15 -16.81
N LEU A 57 2.31 13.85 -16.62
CA LEU A 57 2.01 15.08 -17.37
C LEU A 57 3.01 16.21 -17.08
N TYR A 58 3.49 16.32 -15.84
CA TYR A 58 4.57 17.27 -15.52
C TYR A 58 5.93 16.86 -16.10
N LYS A 59 6.20 15.56 -16.29
CA LYS A 59 7.40 15.10 -17.03
C LYS A 59 7.34 15.50 -18.50
N GLU A 60 6.15 15.50 -19.09
CA GLU A 60 5.89 15.94 -20.47
C GLU A 60 5.94 17.48 -20.66
N LYS A 61 6.34 18.24 -19.63
CA LYS A 61 6.40 19.72 -19.63
C LYS A 61 5.06 20.42 -19.91
N LYS A 62 3.93 19.74 -19.69
CA LYS A 62 2.59 20.36 -19.83
C LYS A 62 2.37 21.43 -18.77
N ASN A 63 1.69 22.50 -19.14
CA ASN A 63 1.37 23.58 -18.21
C ASN A 63 0.27 23.15 -17.23
N THR A 64 0.13 23.88 -16.11
CA THR A 64 -0.80 23.49 -15.04
C THR A 64 -2.27 23.50 -15.49
N THR A 65 -2.62 24.30 -16.50
CA THR A 65 -3.95 24.38 -17.12
C THR A 65 -4.28 23.17 -18.00
N GLU A 66 -3.31 22.68 -18.78
CA GLU A 66 -3.44 21.46 -19.58
C GLU A 66 -3.56 20.23 -18.69
N VAL A 67 -2.75 20.15 -17.63
CA VAL A 67 -2.85 19.08 -16.62
C VAL A 67 -4.24 19.07 -15.97
N LYS A 68 -4.79 20.26 -15.66
CA LYS A 68 -6.15 20.38 -15.11
C LYS A 68 -7.20 19.88 -16.11
N LYS A 69 -7.07 20.22 -17.40
CA LYS A 69 -7.99 19.82 -18.47
C LYS A 69 -7.95 18.31 -18.72
N THR A 70 -6.77 17.71 -18.81
CA THR A 70 -6.65 16.25 -19.02
C THR A 70 -7.21 15.47 -17.84
N LEU A 71 -6.90 15.88 -16.60
CA LEU A 71 -7.46 15.22 -15.41
C LEU A 71 -8.99 15.38 -15.32
N SER A 72 -9.55 16.53 -15.73
CA SER A 72 -11.00 16.72 -15.78
C SER A 72 -11.68 15.82 -16.83
N MET A 73 -11.00 15.55 -17.95
CA MET A 73 -11.49 14.67 -19.02
C MET A 73 -11.50 13.19 -18.59
N ILE A 74 -10.58 12.80 -17.70
CA ILE A 74 -10.44 11.42 -17.23
C ILE A 74 -11.45 11.08 -16.13
N LEU A 75 -11.86 12.08 -15.34
CA LEU A 75 -12.79 11.90 -14.21
C LEU A 75 -14.26 12.06 -14.57
N GLN A 76 -14.61 12.60 -15.75
CA GLN A 76 -15.99 12.79 -16.18
C GLN A 76 -16.39 11.79 -17.27
N PRO A 77 -17.23 10.78 -16.98
CA PRO A 77 -18.03 10.14 -18.01
C PRO A 77 -19.11 11.14 -18.44
N LYS A 78 -18.98 11.70 -19.65
CA LYS A 78 -19.94 12.54 -20.40
C LYS A 78 -21.18 13.00 -19.61
N GLU A 79 -21.19 14.27 -19.22
CA GLU A 79 -22.41 15.08 -19.30
C GLU A 79 -22.18 16.25 -20.24
N VAL A 80 -23.01 16.27 -21.28
CA VAL A 80 -23.13 17.36 -22.23
C VAL A 80 -23.62 18.60 -21.49
N LYS A 81 -22.79 19.65 -21.43
CA LYS A 81 -23.29 21.02 -21.48
C LYS A 81 -22.48 21.79 -22.52
N ALA A 82 -23.09 21.89 -23.70
CA ALA A 82 -22.83 22.95 -24.63
C ALA A 82 -23.03 24.29 -23.91
N GLU A 83 -22.05 25.19 -24.02
CA GLU A 83 -22.29 26.54 -24.53
C GLU A 83 -20.96 27.28 -24.74
N LYS A 84 -20.80 27.74 -25.99
CA LYS A 84 -20.17 28.98 -26.44
C LYS A 84 -18.66 29.12 -26.23
N GLN A 85 -17.94 29.08 -27.36
CA GLN A 85 -17.48 30.33 -27.99
C GLN A 85 -17.25 30.11 -29.49
N VAL A 86 -17.95 30.95 -30.25
CA VAL A 86 -17.85 31.17 -31.70
C VAL A 86 -16.96 32.41 -31.86
N GLU A 87 -15.87 32.26 -32.61
CA GLU A 87 -15.20 33.32 -33.38
C GLU A 87 -14.71 32.60 -34.65
N GLN A 88 -15.47 32.57 -35.75
CA GLN A 88 -15.59 33.61 -36.79
C GLN A 88 -14.24 34.22 -37.20
N ALA A 89 -13.73 33.73 -38.33
CA ALA A 89 -12.94 34.50 -39.27
C ALA A 89 -13.38 34.09 -40.69
N GLU A 90 -14.53 34.61 -41.10
CA GLU A 90 -14.84 34.84 -42.51
C GLU A 90 -14.05 36.07 -42.98
N GLY A 91 -13.41 35.95 -44.14
CA GLY A 91 -12.74 37.05 -44.82
C GLY A 91 -12.75 36.78 -46.33
N ASN A 92 -13.91 37.00 -46.95
CA ASN A 92 -14.03 37.23 -48.39
C ASN A 92 -13.50 38.63 -48.72
N ALA A 93 -12.61 38.73 -49.71
CA ALA A 93 -12.46 39.87 -50.62
C ALA A 93 -11.54 39.41 -51.79
N GLU A 94 -12.12 39.13 -52.96
CA GLU A 94 -12.11 40.02 -54.14
C GLU A 94 -11.08 39.54 -55.19
N LEU A 95 -11.59 38.78 -56.16
CA LEU A 95 -11.12 38.90 -57.55
C LEU A 95 -11.61 40.25 -58.05
N GLU A 96 -10.75 41.06 -58.67
CA GLU A 96 -11.11 41.83 -59.86
C GLU A 96 -9.87 42.39 -60.59
N THR A 97 -9.78 41.98 -61.85
CA THR A 97 -9.42 42.80 -63.03
C THR A 97 -8.10 43.57 -63.07
N ALA A 98 -7.14 43.06 -63.84
CA ALA A 98 -6.19 43.88 -64.59
C ALA A 98 -6.33 43.55 -66.08
N ALA A 99 -7.24 44.26 -66.75
CA ALA A 99 -7.32 44.36 -68.20
C ALA A 99 -7.00 45.81 -68.59
N ASN A 100 -6.34 45.96 -69.75
CA ASN A 100 -5.95 47.17 -70.47
C ASN A 100 -4.64 47.85 -70.07
N GLU A 101 -3.62 47.66 -70.93
CA GLU A 101 -3.23 48.70 -71.89
C GLU A 101 -2.36 48.05 -73.00
N ILE A 102 -2.99 47.75 -74.14
CA ILE A 102 -2.26 47.61 -75.40
C ILE A 102 -2.56 48.89 -76.16
N GLN A 103 -1.55 49.76 -76.26
CA GLN A 103 -1.64 51.00 -77.03
C GLN A 103 -1.75 50.66 -78.52
N VAL A 104 -2.94 50.89 -79.06
CA VAL A 104 -3.19 51.07 -80.48
C VAL A 104 -2.68 52.47 -80.82
N ILE A 105 -1.63 52.55 -81.62
CA ILE A 105 -1.27 53.78 -82.34
C ILE A 105 -1.71 53.57 -83.78
N GLU A 106 -2.64 54.41 -84.18
CA GLU A 106 -3.27 54.52 -85.50
C GLU A 106 -2.22 54.94 -86.55
N PRO A 107 -2.32 54.44 -87.80
CA PRO A 107 -1.37 54.75 -88.85
C PRO A 107 -1.76 56.07 -89.52
N GLU A 108 -1.02 57.14 -89.26
CA GLU A 108 -1.14 58.37 -90.03
C GLU A 108 0.15 58.67 -90.79
N GLU A 109 -0.07 59.09 -92.04
CA GLU A 109 0.88 59.72 -92.96
C GLU A 109 1.80 58.82 -93.81
N LEU A 110 1.23 58.29 -94.91
CA LEU A 110 1.87 58.30 -96.24
C LEU A 110 0.85 58.06 -97.38
N VAL A 111 -0.24 58.84 -97.39
CA VAL A 111 -1.09 59.00 -98.58
C VAL A 111 -1.12 60.47 -98.94
N LYS A 112 -0.08 60.93 -99.64
CA LYS A 112 -0.06 62.17 -100.45
C LYS A 112 1.22 62.21 -101.29
N LYS A 113 1.32 61.28 -102.24
CA LYS A 113 2.08 61.34 -103.50
C LYS A 113 2.10 59.94 -104.12
N ILE A 114 0.99 59.54 -104.74
CA ILE A 114 0.94 58.83 -106.05
C ILE A 114 -0.51 59.05 -106.53
N ASP A 115 -0.80 60.27 -107.00
CA ASP A 115 -1.80 60.49 -108.04
C ASP A 115 -1.00 60.90 -109.26
N ARG A 116 -0.49 59.87 -109.95
CA ARG A 116 0.06 59.82 -111.32
C ARG A 116 0.87 58.52 -111.47
N ILE A 117 0.17 57.38 -111.39
CA ILE A 117 0.29 56.18 -112.23
C ILE A 117 -1.02 55.44 -111.95
N ALA A 118 -2.09 55.91 -112.59
CA ALA A 118 -3.33 55.16 -112.69
C ALA A 118 -3.08 54.11 -113.79
N GLU A 119 -2.78 52.88 -113.37
CA GLU A 119 -3.19 51.62 -114.03
C GLU A 119 -2.67 50.34 -113.31
N ASP A 120 -1.82 50.43 -112.28
CA ASP A 120 -1.34 49.26 -111.50
C ASP A 120 -1.74 49.24 -109.99
N GLY A 121 -2.58 50.18 -109.53
CA GLY A 121 -2.91 50.37 -108.10
C GLY A 121 -3.82 49.31 -107.47
N THR A 122 -4.61 48.59 -108.28
CA THR A 122 -5.51 47.53 -107.81
C THR A 122 -4.75 46.29 -107.34
N GLN A 123 -3.63 45.96 -107.98
CA GLN A 123 -2.77 44.85 -107.56
C GLN A 123 -2.02 45.14 -106.26
N LEU A 124 -1.54 46.38 -106.07
CA LEU A 124 -0.82 46.76 -104.85
C LEU A 124 -1.75 46.83 -103.63
N GLN A 125 -2.96 47.38 -103.78
CA GLN A 125 -3.97 47.40 -102.72
C GLN A 125 -4.43 45.99 -102.34
N ALA A 126 -4.64 45.12 -103.33
CA ALA A 126 -4.98 43.72 -103.11
C ALA A 126 -3.85 42.95 -102.41
N LEU A 127 -2.59 43.25 -102.75
CA LEU A 127 -1.42 42.67 -102.11
C LEU A 127 -1.23 43.17 -100.67
N MET A 128 -1.49 44.45 -100.38
CA MET A 128 -1.47 44.96 -99.01
C MET A 128 -2.59 44.37 -98.16
N SER A 129 -3.80 44.20 -98.73
CA SER A 129 -4.91 43.56 -98.03
C SER A 129 -4.68 42.07 -97.79
N SER A 130 -4.05 41.36 -98.73
CA SER A 130 -3.69 39.95 -98.53
C SER A 130 -2.54 39.78 -97.55
N LEU A 131 -1.60 40.73 -97.49
CA LEU A 131 -0.54 40.76 -96.49
C LEU A 131 -1.09 41.03 -95.08
N GLU A 132 -2.06 41.94 -94.95
CA GLU A 132 -2.73 42.22 -93.67
C GLU A 132 -3.56 41.00 -93.21
N ALA A 133 -4.28 40.35 -94.13
CA ALA A 133 -4.99 39.11 -93.85
C ALA A 133 -4.03 37.99 -93.41
N TYR A 134 -2.92 37.79 -94.13
CA TYR A 134 -1.88 36.82 -93.75
C TYR A 134 -1.27 37.11 -92.38
N LYS A 135 -1.01 38.38 -92.04
CA LYS A 135 -0.53 38.78 -90.71
C LYS A 135 -1.54 38.47 -89.62
N GLN A 136 -2.83 38.73 -89.85
CA GLN A 136 -3.89 38.43 -88.87
C GLN A 136 -4.09 36.93 -88.71
N ASP A 137 -4.08 36.17 -89.80
CA ASP A 137 -4.16 34.71 -89.79
C ASP A 137 -2.95 34.10 -89.09
N PHE A 138 -1.74 34.57 -89.39
CA PHE A 138 -0.51 34.14 -88.73
C PHE A 138 -0.51 34.48 -87.24
N LEU A 139 -0.93 35.69 -86.85
CA LEU A 139 -1.06 36.05 -85.42
C LEU A 139 -2.13 35.22 -84.72
N HIS A 140 -3.22 34.87 -85.41
CA HIS A 140 -4.26 34.02 -84.86
C HIS A 140 -3.78 32.58 -84.69
N GLU A 141 -3.07 32.04 -85.69
CA GLU A 141 -2.46 30.72 -85.69
C GLU A 141 -1.39 30.62 -84.61
N VAL A 142 -0.44 31.55 -84.55
CA VAL A 142 0.58 31.60 -83.50
C VAL A 142 -0.05 31.77 -82.13
N LYS A 143 -1.09 32.60 -81.97
CA LYS A 143 -1.77 32.78 -80.68
C LYS A 143 -2.57 31.53 -80.26
N GLN A 144 -3.16 30.81 -81.20
CA GLN A 144 -3.82 29.53 -80.92
C GLN A 144 -2.78 28.45 -80.59
N GLU A 145 -1.68 28.36 -81.33
CA GLU A 145 -0.59 27.42 -81.11
C GLU A 145 0.08 27.65 -79.75
N ILE A 146 0.39 28.90 -79.41
CA ILE A 146 0.92 29.27 -78.09
C ILE A 146 -0.10 28.96 -76.99
N ARG A 147 -1.38 29.29 -77.19
CA ARG A 147 -2.41 29.07 -76.16
C ARG A 147 -2.67 27.59 -75.92
N ASN A 148 -2.78 26.80 -76.98
CA ASN A 148 -3.12 25.39 -76.90
C ASN A 148 -1.88 24.56 -76.55
N GLY A 149 -0.72 24.86 -77.14
CA GLY A 149 0.57 24.23 -76.82
C GLY A 149 0.95 24.45 -75.36
N ILE A 150 0.94 25.71 -74.87
CA ILE A 150 1.25 25.98 -73.45
C ILE A 150 0.21 25.35 -72.53
N LYS A 151 -1.10 25.46 -72.82
CA LYS A 151 -2.11 24.84 -71.94
C LYS A 151 -1.96 23.33 -71.89
N GLN A 152 -1.73 22.69 -73.03
CA GLN A 152 -1.64 21.23 -73.08
C GLN A 152 -0.34 20.75 -72.44
N GLU A 153 0.82 21.31 -72.81
CA GLU A 153 2.12 20.94 -72.23
C GLU A 153 2.21 21.27 -70.73
N VAL A 154 1.68 22.40 -70.28
CA VAL A 154 1.66 22.77 -68.86
C VAL A 154 0.68 21.88 -68.08
N LEU A 155 -0.50 21.56 -68.63
CA LEU A 155 -1.43 20.64 -67.96
C LEU A 155 -0.88 19.22 -67.91
N GLU A 156 -0.21 18.76 -68.96
CA GLU A 156 0.39 17.42 -69.03
C GLU A 156 1.61 17.31 -68.11
N SER A 157 2.46 18.35 -68.02
CA SER A 157 3.56 18.40 -67.05
C SER A 157 3.07 18.47 -65.60
N ILE A 158 2.08 19.32 -65.30
CA ILE A 158 1.50 19.40 -63.94
C ILE A 158 0.83 18.07 -63.56
N THR A 159 0.08 17.44 -64.46
CA THR A 159 -0.59 16.17 -64.15
C THR A 159 0.40 15.02 -63.98
N THR A 160 1.44 14.94 -64.80
CA THR A 160 2.50 13.93 -64.65
C THR A 160 3.31 14.16 -63.37
N GLU A 161 3.63 15.40 -63.01
CA GLU A 161 4.35 15.71 -61.77
C GLU A 161 3.48 15.49 -60.52
N ILE A 162 2.18 15.78 -60.58
CA ILE A 162 1.23 15.42 -59.51
C ILE A 162 1.12 13.89 -59.37
N GLN A 163 1.08 13.15 -60.47
CA GLN A 163 1.02 11.68 -60.42
C GLN A 163 2.32 11.08 -59.87
N ALA A 164 3.47 11.59 -60.30
CA ALA A 164 4.77 11.20 -59.78
C ALA A 164 4.89 11.49 -58.28
N GLY A 165 4.54 12.70 -57.84
CA GLY A 165 4.57 13.07 -56.42
C GLY A 165 3.59 12.25 -55.56
N LYS A 166 2.41 11.91 -56.08
CA LYS A 166 1.48 10.98 -55.41
C LYS A 166 2.06 9.58 -55.28
N SER A 167 2.68 9.05 -56.35
CA SER A 167 3.34 7.74 -56.32
C SER A 167 4.46 7.71 -55.29
N GLU A 168 5.32 8.72 -55.27
CA GLU A 168 6.42 8.83 -54.30
C GLU A 168 5.91 8.94 -52.86
N THR A 169 4.82 9.68 -52.63
CA THR A 169 4.21 9.81 -51.30
C THR A 169 3.59 8.48 -50.85
N ILE A 170 2.90 7.77 -51.75
CA ILE A 170 2.32 6.45 -51.47
C ILE A 170 3.43 5.43 -51.17
N GLU A 171 4.52 5.46 -51.94
CA GLU A 171 5.67 4.58 -51.71
C GLU A 171 6.31 4.84 -50.34
N LYS A 172 6.59 6.10 -50.00
CA LYS A 172 7.12 6.50 -48.68
C LYS A 172 6.20 6.11 -47.53
N LEU A 173 4.88 6.26 -47.70
CA LEU A 173 3.91 5.83 -46.69
C LEU A 173 3.86 4.31 -46.57
N SER A 174 3.96 3.58 -47.68
CA SER A 174 3.95 2.12 -47.71
C SER A 174 5.21 1.53 -47.07
N THR A 175 6.38 2.11 -47.34
CA THR A 175 7.64 1.71 -46.70
C THR A 175 7.60 2.00 -45.21
N ALA A 176 7.21 3.21 -44.81
CA ALA A 176 7.07 3.57 -43.40
C ALA A 176 6.05 2.69 -42.66
N PHE A 177 4.94 2.32 -43.32
CA PHE A 177 3.96 1.40 -42.76
C PHE A 177 4.52 -0.01 -42.59
N SER A 178 5.27 -0.50 -43.58
CA SER A 178 5.91 -1.82 -43.52
C SER A 178 6.97 -1.88 -42.42
N GLU A 179 7.84 -0.88 -42.34
CA GLU A 179 8.84 -0.75 -41.27
C GLU A 179 8.20 -0.69 -39.89
N HIS A 180 7.12 0.10 -39.74
CA HIS A 180 6.39 0.18 -38.49
C HIS A 180 5.67 -1.13 -38.15
N GLN A 181 5.17 -1.85 -39.15
CA GLN A 181 4.53 -3.15 -38.93
C GLN A 181 5.54 -4.21 -38.46
N ASP A 182 6.74 -4.20 -39.02
CA ASP A 182 7.83 -5.09 -38.60
C ASP A 182 8.30 -4.74 -37.18
N ALA A 183 8.50 -3.44 -36.88
CA ALA A 183 8.85 -2.98 -35.53
C ALA A 183 7.76 -3.35 -34.50
N ALA A 184 6.49 -3.17 -34.84
CA ALA A 184 5.38 -3.55 -33.96
C ALA A 184 5.33 -5.06 -33.71
N LYS A 185 5.67 -5.87 -34.72
CA LYS A 185 5.73 -7.33 -34.57
C LYS A 185 6.87 -7.74 -33.64
N GLU A 186 8.04 -7.11 -33.78
CA GLU A 186 9.17 -7.32 -32.88
C GLU A 186 8.82 -6.94 -31.43
N ASP A 187 8.22 -5.76 -31.22
CA ASP A 187 7.77 -5.33 -29.88
C ASP A 187 6.76 -6.30 -29.26
N ILE A 188 5.81 -6.81 -30.06
CA ILE A 188 4.84 -7.82 -29.61
C ILE A 188 5.56 -9.11 -29.19
N GLU A 189 6.57 -9.54 -29.94
CA GLU A 189 7.35 -10.75 -29.63
C GLU A 189 8.15 -10.56 -28.33
N GLN A 190 8.82 -9.41 -28.16
CA GLN A 190 9.54 -9.08 -26.93
C GLN A 190 8.60 -8.99 -25.71
N ILE A 191 7.43 -8.37 -25.86
CA ILE A 191 6.42 -8.32 -24.79
C ILE A 191 5.93 -9.72 -24.45
N SER A 192 5.68 -10.56 -25.45
CA SER A 192 5.28 -11.96 -25.24
C SER A 192 6.34 -12.73 -24.44
N GLU A 193 7.61 -12.59 -24.80
CA GLU A 193 8.72 -13.22 -24.08
C GLU A 193 8.86 -12.69 -22.65
N LEU A 194 8.74 -11.38 -22.45
CA LEU A 194 8.77 -10.76 -21.12
C LEU A 194 7.60 -11.23 -20.24
N VAL A 195 6.40 -11.37 -20.83
CA VAL A 195 5.23 -11.91 -20.14
C VAL A 195 5.45 -13.37 -19.79
N HIS A 196 5.98 -14.18 -20.71
CA HIS A 196 6.21 -15.60 -20.46
C HIS A 196 7.27 -15.83 -19.37
N THR A 197 8.39 -15.11 -19.43
CA THR A 197 9.47 -15.19 -18.43
C THR A 197 9.02 -14.67 -17.06
N SER A 198 8.30 -13.54 -17.02
CA SER A 198 7.72 -13.01 -15.78
C SER A 198 6.69 -13.96 -15.17
N THR A 199 5.84 -14.56 -16.01
CA THR A 199 4.83 -15.53 -15.56
C THR A 199 5.51 -16.79 -15.01
N GLN A 200 6.50 -17.32 -15.73
CA GLN A 200 7.28 -18.48 -15.27
C GLN A 200 7.94 -18.22 -13.91
N LYS A 201 8.66 -17.10 -13.79
CA LYS A 201 9.31 -16.72 -12.51
C LYS A 201 8.29 -16.58 -11.38
N THR A 202 7.14 -15.95 -11.66
CA THR A 202 6.04 -15.82 -10.67
C THR A 202 5.51 -17.19 -10.25
N THR A 203 5.37 -18.14 -11.17
CA THR A 203 4.93 -19.50 -10.84
C THR A 203 5.96 -20.26 -10.01
N GLU A 204 7.25 -20.12 -10.33
CA GLU A 204 8.35 -20.71 -9.56
C GLU A 204 8.38 -20.15 -8.14
N ASP A 205 8.35 -18.82 -7.99
CA ASP A 205 8.29 -18.16 -6.68
C ASP A 205 7.06 -18.59 -5.87
N TYR A 206 5.89 -18.69 -6.52
CA TYR A 206 4.67 -19.17 -5.87
C TYR A 206 4.82 -20.61 -5.37
N THR A 207 5.42 -21.50 -6.16
CA THR A 207 5.68 -22.89 -5.74
C THR A 207 6.66 -22.96 -4.57
N ALA A 208 7.71 -22.14 -4.57
CA ALA A 208 8.67 -22.05 -3.49
C ALA A 208 8.02 -21.54 -2.19
N ILE A 209 7.21 -20.49 -2.27
CA ILE A 209 6.44 -19.96 -1.14
C ILE A 209 5.49 -21.02 -0.60
N LYS A 210 4.73 -21.69 -1.47
CA LYS A 210 3.80 -22.78 -1.08
C LYS A 210 4.52 -23.90 -0.32
N HIS A 211 5.70 -24.29 -0.79
CA HIS A 211 6.51 -25.30 -0.13
C HIS A 211 7.03 -24.84 1.24
N ASN A 212 7.49 -23.59 1.35
CA ASN A 212 7.94 -23.01 2.62
C ASN A 212 6.79 -22.89 3.63
N ILE A 213 5.60 -22.49 3.19
CA ILE A 213 4.38 -22.47 4.02
C ILE A 213 4.05 -23.88 4.52
N LYS A 214 4.15 -24.91 3.67
CA LYS A 214 3.92 -26.30 4.08
C LYS A 214 4.93 -26.75 5.14
N LYS A 215 6.22 -26.51 4.93
CA LYS A 215 7.28 -26.80 5.91
C LYS A 215 7.04 -26.10 7.25
N LEU A 216 6.72 -24.81 7.22
CA LEU A 216 6.44 -24.03 8.43
C LEU A 216 5.17 -24.55 9.15
N SER A 217 4.15 -24.93 8.39
CA SER A 217 2.92 -25.53 8.94
C SER A 217 3.20 -26.85 9.66
N ASP A 218 4.03 -27.71 9.05
CA ASP A 218 4.40 -28.99 9.64
C ASP A 218 5.29 -28.81 10.89
N LEU A 219 6.24 -27.87 10.85
CA LEU A 219 7.05 -27.48 12.03
C LEU A 219 6.15 -26.99 13.16
N SER A 220 5.24 -26.06 12.87
CA SER A 220 4.30 -25.50 13.85
C SER A 220 3.36 -26.57 14.45
N LYS A 221 2.95 -27.57 13.66
CA LYS A 221 2.19 -28.73 14.18
C LYS A 221 3.04 -29.57 15.15
N ALA A 222 4.30 -29.82 14.80
CA ALA A 222 5.22 -30.57 15.65
C ALA A 222 5.48 -29.83 16.97
N GLU A 223 5.76 -28.52 16.92
CA GLU A 223 5.96 -27.67 18.09
C GLU A 223 4.70 -27.63 18.97
N ARG A 224 3.51 -27.43 18.39
CA ARG A 224 2.25 -27.48 19.15
C ARG A 224 2.04 -28.81 19.84
N LYS A 225 2.39 -29.93 19.20
CA LYS A 225 2.31 -31.26 19.81
C LYS A 225 3.27 -31.39 21.00
N THR A 226 4.49 -30.86 20.88
CA THR A 226 5.48 -30.84 21.96
C THR A 226 5.01 -29.99 23.13
N TYR A 227 4.58 -28.76 22.89
CA TYR A 227 4.06 -27.87 23.93
C TYR A 227 2.81 -28.44 24.60
N SER A 228 1.90 -29.05 23.82
CA SER A 228 0.72 -29.72 24.38
C SER A 228 1.12 -30.85 25.33
N LYS A 229 2.10 -31.69 24.97
CA LYS A 229 2.62 -32.76 25.85
C LYS A 229 3.24 -32.20 27.12
N GLN A 230 4.09 -31.17 27.01
CA GLN A 230 4.73 -30.53 28.16
C GLN A 230 3.69 -29.91 29.11
N TRP A 231 2.68 -29.24 28.56
CA TRP A 231 1.59 -28.67 29.34
C TRP A 231 0.80 -29.73 30.10
N THR A 232 0.45 -30.84 29.45
CA THR A 232 -0.25 -31.95 30.10
C THR A 232 0.60 -32.59 31.21
N ALA A 233 1.90 -32.77 30.97
CA ALA A 233 2.82 -33.33 31.96
C ALA A 233 3.02 -32.40 33.17
N SER A 234 3.13 -31.09 32.93
CA SER A 234 3.20 -30.09 34.01
C SER A 234 1.91 -30.04 34.82
N THR A 235 0.75 -30.13 34.16
CA THR A 235 -0.56 -30.18 34.83
C THR A 235 -0.72 -31.43 35.69
N THR A 236 -0.30 -32.61 35.20
CA THR A 236 -0.35 -33.85 36.00
C THR A 236 0.62 -33.78 37.18
N SER A 237 1.86 -33.33 36.96
CA SER A 237 2.84 -33.14 38.02
C SER A 237 2.35 -32.16 39.09
N THR A 238 1.68 -31.08 38.70
CA THR A 238 1.07 -30.12 39.65
C THR A 238 -0.03 -30.77 40.48
N LYS A 239 -0.85 -31.65 39.90
CA LYS A 239 -1.88 -32.40 40.64
C LYS A 239 -1.25 -33.39 41.62
N GLU A 240 -0.18 -34.07 41.22
CA GLU A 240 0.57 -35.00 42.07
C GLU A 240 1.27 -34.28 43.24
N ILE A 241 1.90 -33.12 42.98
CA ILE A 241 2.47 -32.28 44.04
C ILE A 241 1.37 -31.82 45.00
N LYS A 242 0.21 -31.40 44.47
CA LYS A 242 -0.92 -30.97 45.31
C LYS A 242 -1.43 -32.10 46.21
N SER A 243 -1.58 -33.32 45.70
CA SER A 243 -2.00 -34.46 46.53
C SER A 243 -0.94 -34.78 47.59
N MET A 244 0.35 -34.76 47.23
CA MET A 244 1.43 -35.00 48.19
C MET A 244 1.45 -33.95 49.31
N VAL A 245 1.27 -32.66 48.99
CA VAL A 245 1.17 -31.58 49.99
C VAL A 245 -0.02 -31.81 50.93
N GLU A 246 -1.16 -32.28 50.40
CA GLU A 246 -2.32 -32.60 51.22
C GLU A 246 -2.06 -33.78 52.17
N HIS A 247 -1.40 -34.83 51.68
CA HIS A 247 -0.99 -35.97 52.52
C HIS A 247 0.01 -35.56 53.60
N LEU A 248 1.02 -34.75 53.26
CA LEU A 248 1.98 -34.21 54.22
C LEU A 248 1.29 -33.32 55.27
N SER A 249 0.32 -32.49 54.85
CA SER A 249 -0.45 -31.68 55.78
C SER A 249 -1.29 -32.54 56.73
N LYS A 250 -1.97 -33.58 56.22
CA LYS A 250 -2.72 -34.53 57.05
C LYS A 250 -1.81 -35.24 58.05
N SER A 251 -0.70 -35.79 57.59
CA SER A 251 0.28 -36.45 58.45
C SER A 251 0.84 -35.50 59.52
N ASN A 252 1.16 -34.26 59.18
CA ASN A 252 1.64 -33.27 60.14
C ASN A 252 0.57 -32.93 61.20
N THR A 253 -0.71 -32.86 60.82
CA THR A 253 -1.80 -32.68 61.78
C THR A 253 -1.97 -33.88 62.72
N GLU A 254 -1.75 -35.09 62.22
CA GLU A 254 -1.78 -36.32 63.04
C GLU A 254 -0.59 -36.36 64.00
N ILE A 255 0.62 -36.02 63.55
CA ILE A 255 1.80 -35.90 64.42
C ILE A 255 1.56 -34.87 65.52
N ASN A 256 1.01 -33.70 65.19
CA ASN A 256 0.71 -32.70 66.22
C ASN A 256 -0.32 -33.22 67.24
N LYS A 257 -1.34 -33.97 66.80
CA LYS A 257 -2.29 -34.62 67.72
C LYS A 257 -1.62 -35.65 68.62
N THR A 258 -0.71 -36.48 68.09
CA THR A 258 0.00 -37.49 68.91
C THR A 258 0.97 -36.83 69.88
N VAL A 259 1.64 -35.74 69.48
CA VAL A 259 2.48 -34.92 70.38
C VAL A 259 1.64 -34.27 71.48
N GLU A 260 0.47 -33.72 71.16
CA GLU A 260 -0.44 -33.18 72.17
C GLU A 260 -0.94 -34.27 73.14
N GLN A 261 -1.25 -35.47 72.63
CA GLN A 261 -1.63 -36.60 73.47
C GLN A 261 -0.48 -37.04 74.38
N LEU A 262 0.76 -37.06 73.87
CA LEU A 262 1.94 -37.37 74.66
C LEU A 262 2.12 -36.35 75.79
N HIS A 263 2.05 -35.05 75.48
CA HIS A 263 2.14 -33.99 76.49
C HIS A 263 1.03 -34.08 77.54
N LYS A 264 -0.19 -34.47 77.15
CA LYS A 264 -1.29 -34.72 78.10
C LYS A 264 -0.96 -35.90 79.00
N ASN A 265 -0.44 -36.99 78.44
CA ASN A 265 -0.04 -38.17 79.20
C ASN A 265 1.07 -37.85 80.21
N ASP A 266 2.10 -37.13 79.78
CA ASP A 266 3.21 -36.71 80.65
C ASP A 266 2.72 -35.84 81.82
N ARG A 267 1.77 -34.93 81.57
CA ARG A 267 1.14 -34.13 82.63
C ARG A 267 0.38 -34.98 83.64
N ILE A 268 -0.40 -35.96 83.16
CA ILE A 268 -1.14 -36.87 84.02
C ILE A 268 -0.18 -37.69 84.88
N LEU A 269 0.91 -38.21 84.29
CA LEU A 269 1.93 -38.97 85.01
C LEU A 269 2.61 -38.12 86.08
N MET A 270 3.01 -36.89 85.75
CA MET A 270 3.65 -35.98 86.70
C MET A 270 2.73 -35.62 87.86
N GLU A 271 1.43 -35.42 87.59
CA GLU A 271 0.45 -35.17 88.65
C GLU A 271 0.25 -36.41 89.54
N ALA A 272 0.19 -37.61 88.95
CA ALA A 272 0.12 -38.85 89.71
C ALA A 272 1.33 -39.03 90.65
N LEU A 273 2.55 -38.78 90.13
CA LEU A 273 3.78 -38.84 90.94
C LEU A 273 3.81 -37.77 92.04
N ARG A 274 3.28 -36.57 91.77
CA ARG A 274 3.16 -35.49 92.75
C ARG A 274 2.21 -35.89 93.88
N MET A 275 1.04 -36.44 93.54
CA MET A 275 0.06 -36.93 94.51
C MET A 275 0.63 -38.07 95.36
N GLU A 276 1.35 -39.02 94.76
CA GLU A 276 2.02 -40.10 95.46
C GLU A 276 3.07 -39.56 96.46
N ARG A 277 3.89 -38.60 96.04
CA ARG A 277 4.86 -37.94 96.94
C ARG A 277 4.18 -37.21 98.10
N GLU A 278 3.06 -36.51 97.85
CA GLU A 278 2.30 -35.85 98.90
C GLU A 278 1.72 -36.84 99.89
N GLN A 279 1.20 -37.97 99.40
CA GLN A 279 0.71 -39.06 100.24
C GLN A 279 1.84 -39.66 101.09
N LEU A 280 2.97 -40.03 100.49
CA LEU A 280 4.13 -40.56 101.21
C LEU A 280 4.63 -39.58 102.28
N ASN A 281 4.69 -38.27 101.96
CA ASN A 281 5.05 -37.25 102.93
C ASN A 281 4.05 -37.15 104.08
N LYS A 282 2.75 -37.30 103.82
CA LYS A 282 1.72 -37.32 104.86
C LYS A 282 1.89 -38.53 105.77
N GLU A 283 2.07 -39.72 105.19
CA GLU A 283 2.31 -40.95 105.94
C GLU A 283 3.57 -40.86 106.81
N ILE A 284 4.66 -40.26 106.29
CA ILE A 284 5.89 -40.01 107.08
C ILE A 284 5.60 -39.06 108.25
N LYS A 285 4.89 -37.94 108.01
CA LYS A 285 4.54 -36.98 109.08
C LYS A 285 3.67 -37.63 110.16
N ASP A 286 2.72 -38.47 109.77
CA ASP A 286 1.84 -39.14 110.73
C ASP A 286 2.60 -40.20 111.54
N ARG A 287 3.50 -40.97 110.90
CA ARG A 287 4.42 -41.88 111.61
C ARG A 287 5.32 -41.15 112.60
N GLU A 288 5.86 -39.99 112.22
CA GLU A 288 6.70 -39.16 113.09
C GLU A 288 5.91 -38.64 114.29
N LYS A 289 4.66 -38.20 114.12
CA LYS A 289 3.79 -37.81 115.24
C LYS A 289 3.54 -38.96 116.20
N SER A 290 3.15 -40.13 115.68
CA SER A 290 2.95 -41.32 116.52
C SER A 290 4.23 -41.73 117.24
N PHE A 291 5.39 -41.59 116.59
CA PHE A 291 6.69 -41.84 117.21
C PHE A 291 6.98 -40.83 118.33
N GLN A 292 6.72 -39.54 118.12
CA GLN A 292 6.87 -38.52 119.15
C GLN A 292 5.94 -38.73 120.34
N GLU A 293 4.68 -39.11 120.10
CA GLU A 293 3.72 -39.49 121.15
C GLU A 293 4.23 -40.70 121.94
N LEU A 294 4.76 -41.72 121.25
CA LEU A 294 5.36 -42.89 121.89
C LEU A 294 6.55 -42.48 122.76
N VAL A 295 7.49 -41.67 122.23
CA VAL A 295 8.65 -41.17 123.00
C VAL A 295 8.20 -40.33 124.20
N GLN A 296 7.19 -39.48 124.05
CA GLN A 296 6.63 -38.69 125.15
C GLN A 296 5.99 -39.58 126.21
N SER A 297 5.20 -40.58 125.83
CA SER A 297 4.58 -41.52 126.78
C SER A 297 5.63 -42.34 127.53
N PHE A 298 6.71 -42.77 126.87
CA PHE A 298 7.86 -43.39 127.51
C PHE A 298 8.52 -42.46 128.53
N ARG A 299 8.75 -41.19 128.17
CA ARG A 299 9.34 -40.19 129.08
C ARG A 299 8.43 -39.91 130.27
N GLN A 300 7.13 -39.74 130.06
CA GLN A 300 6.15 -39.53 131.12
C GLN A 300 6.09 -40.73 132.06
N THR A 301 6.09 -41.96 131.53
CA THR A 301 6.13 -43.19 132.32
C THR A 301 7.42 -43.32 133.13
N ALA A 302 8.56 -42.88 132.58
CA ALA A 302 9.84 -42.89 133.28
C ALA A 302 9.99 -41.79 134.35
N VAL A 303 9.31 -40.64 134.19
CA VAL A 303 9.31 -39.53 135.15
C VAL A 303 8.24 -39.70 136.23
N ALA A 304 7.16 -40.44 135.96
CA ALA A 304 6.17 -40.80 136.96
C ALA A 304 6.84 -41.67 138.06
N GLU A 305 7.17 -41.05 139.19
CA GLU A 305 7.65 -41.77 140.38
C GLU A 305 6.63 -42.85 140.77
N PRO A 306 7.05 -44.10 141.01
CA PRO A 306 6.13 -45.13 141.46
C PRO A 306 5.56 -44.75 142.84
N PRO A 307 4.25 -44.97 143.10
CA PRO A 307 3.70 -44.74 144.44
C PRO A 307 4.49 -45.58 145.45
N LYS A 308 5.05 -44.92 146.47
CA LYS A 308 5.83 -45.55 147.56
C LYS A 308 5.00 -46.64 148.26
N LYS A 309 5.11 -47.89 147.81
CA LYS A 309 4.49 -49.05 148.45
C LYS A 309 5.39 -49.58 149.57
N THR A 310 5.00 -49.31 150.82
CA THR A 310 5.58 -49.87 152.04
C THR A 310 5.15 -51.33 152.22
N TRP A 311 5.97 -52.29 151.81
CA TRP A 311 5.67 -53.74 151.90
C TRP A 311 6.10 -54.42 153.21
N TRP A 312 6.67 -53.68 154.18
CA TRP A 312 7.24 -54.25 155.41
C TRP A 312 6.28 -54.36 156.62
N LYS A 313 4.96 -54.20 156.47
CA LYS A 313 4.01 -54.21 157.60
C LYS A 313 3.20 -55.50 157.81
N ILE A 314 3.49 -56.60 157.11
CA ILE A 314 2.65 -57.83 157.17
C ILE A 314 3.37 -59.04 157.80
N TRP A 315 4.52 -58.87 158.47
CA TRP A 315 5.17 -59.96 159.24
C TRP A 315 5.16 -59.72 160.76
N HIS A 316 4.01 -59.26 161.28
CA HIS A 316 3.62 -59.45 162.69
C HIS A 316 2.43 -60.41 162.76
N LYS A 317 2.69 -61.69 162.45
CA LYS A 317 2.26 -62.88 163.19
C LYS A 317 2.83 -64.13 162.53
#